data_AF-A0AAV6BDB7-F1
#
_entry.id   AF-A0AAV6BDB7-F1
#
_cell.length_a   1.000
_cell.length_b   1.000
_cell.length_c   1.000
_cell.angle_alpha   90.00
_cell.angle_beta   90.00
_cell.angle_gamma   90.00
#
_symmetry.space_group_name_H-M   'P 1'
#
loop_
_entity.id
_entity.type
_entity.pdbx_description
1 polymer ?
#
loop_
_entity_poly.entity_id
_entity_poly.type
_entity_poly.pdbx_seq_one_letter_code
_entity_poly.pdbx_strand_id
1 'polypeptide(L)'
;MGFFDSWGSLVACPVCGTRRASKFLWKIKCRNPNCRNFDTEYAAKADLAIIRNKNAAEVFSHLKGTFTPGVGSIRIRYENFRGDHLNYIADAKDAYRAGEFVVMRVAPTGRRIAFRLSSIQNRGELEASLASQDTKNIPNVRERRILDFHLRRGTSSQLFREVREKYPEYRP
;
A
#
# COMPACT_ATOMS: atom_id res chain seq x y z
N MET A 1 5.56 -35.07 5.77
CA MET A 1 5.74 -34.62 7.17
C MET A 1 6.44 -33.28 7.15
N GLY A 2 5.82 -32.21 7.65
CA GLY A 2 6.33 -30.85 7.59
C GLY A 2 5.25 -29.83 7.95
N PHE A 3 4.63 -30.02 9.12
CA PHE A 3 3.60 -29.15 9.69
C PHE A 3 4.17 -28.51 10.97
N PHE A 4 3.82 -27.24 11.19
CA PHE A 4 4.25 -26.30 12.24
C PHE A 4 5.37 -25.32 11.87
N ASP A 5 5.10 -24.46 10.88
CA ASP A 5 5.62 -23.09 10.92
C ASP A 5 5.03 -22.40 12.15
N SER A 6 5.78 -22.45 13.25
CA SER A 6 5.50 -21.74 14.50
C SER A 6 5.39 -20.24 14.23
N TRP A 7 4.15 -19.74 14.17
CA TRP A 7 3.84 -18.32 14.14
C TRP A 7 4.13 -17.71 15.52
N GLY A 8 5.40 -17.51 15.85
CA GLY A 8 5.80 -16.58 16.89
C GLY A 8 5.27 -15.20 16.51
N SER A 9 4.46 -14.59 17.38
CA SER A 9 4.01 -13.22 17.17
C SER A 9 5.24 -12.31 17.05
N LEU A 10 5.31 -11.54 15.97
CA LEU A 10 6.36 -10.55 15.76
C LEU A 10 6.10 -9.41 16.75
N VAL A 11 6.83 -9.38 17.86
CA VAL A 11 6.71 -8.36 18.91
C VAL A 11 7.93 -7.44 18.88
N ALA A 12 7.81 -6.22 19.44
CA ALA A 12 8.99 -5.44 19.78
C ALA A 12 9.75 -6.13 20.92
N CYS A 13 11.07 -6.21 20.82
CA CYS A 13 11.89 -6.75 21.91
C CYS A 13 11.70 -5.89 23.16
N PRO A 14 11.31 -6.46 24.32
CA PRO A 14 11.08 -5.67 25.54
C PRO A 14 12.37 -5.09 26.12
N VAL A 15 13.55 -5.62 25.73
CA VAL A 15 14.85 -5.18 26.24
C VAL A 15 15.41 -4.00 25.44
N CYS A 16 15.38 -4.08 24.11
CA CYS A 16 16.04 -3.09 23.24
C CYS A 16 15.09 -2.40 22.24
N GLY A 17 13.78 -2.65 22.32
CA GLY A 17 12.78 -2.08 21.41
C GLY A 17 12.86 -2.55 19.96
N THR A 18 13.83 -3.42 19.62
CA THR A 18 14.02 -3.88 18.24
C THR A 18 12.79 -4.65 17.76
N ARG A 19 12.16 -4.15 16.69
CA ARG A 19 10.99 -4.78 16.07
C ARG A 19 11.34 -6.16 15.53
N ARG A 20 10.33 -7.04 15.47
CA ARG A 20 10.46 -8.43 15.00
C ARG A 20 11.39 -9.27 15.88
N ALA A 21 11.21 -9.18 17.19
CA ALA A 21 11.65 -10.25 18.06
C ALA A 21 10.65 -11.41 17.96
N SER A 22 11.15 -12.64 17.94
CA SER A 22 10.30 -13.82 18.06
C SER A 22 10.10 -14.13 19.53
N LYS A 23 8.84 -14.26 19.95
CA LYS A 23 8.48 -14.77 21.27
C LYS A 23 7.92 -16.18 21.10
N PHE A 24 8.66 -17.17 21.59
CA PHE A 24 8.20 -18.56 21.63
C PHE A 24 8.19 -19.05 23.07
N LEU A 25 6.98 -19.33 23.58
CA LEU A 25 6.71 -19.68 24.99
C LEU A 25 7.23 -18.61 25.97
N TRP A 26 8.49 -18.75 26.39
CA TRP A 26 9.15 -17.89 27.38
C TRP A 26 10.48 -17.31 26.88
N LYS A 27 10.95 -17.74 25.70
CA LYS A 27 12.22 -17.26 25.13
C LYS A 27 11.94 -16.18 24.10
N ILE A 28 12.63 -15.06 24.24
CA ILE A 28 12.61 -13.95 23.29
C ILE A 28 13.90 -14.04 22.49
N LYS A 29 13.78 -14.17 21.17
CA LYS A 29 14.91 -14.11 20.25
C LYS A 29 14.92 -12.76 19.55
N CYS A 30 16.02 -12.04 19.69
CA CYS A 30 16.21 -10.71 19.13
C CYS A 30 17.24 -10.75 17.99
N ARG A 31 17.06 -9.89 16.99
CA ARG A 31 18.00 -9.70 15.88
C ARG A 31 19.05 -8.61 16.10
N ASN A 32 18.91 -7.81 17.17
CA ASN A 32 19.85 -6.72 17.44
C ASN A 32 21.12 -7.28 18.08
N PRO A 33 22.30 -7.15 17.45
CA PRO A 33 23.56 -7.69 17.98
C PRO A 33 23.94 -7.12 19.36
N ASN A 34 23.42 -5.93 19.69
CA ASN A 34 23.67 -5.27 20.97
C ASN A 34 22.65 -5.66 22.07
N CYS A 35 21.72 -6.56 21.79
CA CYS A 35 20.70 -6.99 22.75
C CYS A 35 21.15 -8.24 23.52
N ARG A 36 20.85 -8.31 24.82
CA ARG A 36 21.07 -9.52 25.63
C ARG A 36 20.35 -10.76 25.09
N ASN A 37 19.25 -10.57 24.38
CA ASN A 37 18.48 -11.64 23.75
C ASN A 37 18.88 -11.89 22.28
N PHE A 38 20.05 -11.42 21.85
CA PHE A 38 20.54 -11.64 20.49
C PHE A 38 20.73 -13.14 20.22
N ASP A 39 20.22 -13.60 19.08
CA ASP A 39 20.35 -14.98 18.62
C ASP A 39 20.82 -14.95 17.16
N THR A 40 22.06 -15.39 16.92
CA THR A 40 22.72 -15.30 15.61
C THR A 40 21.99 -16.12 14.55
N GLU A 41 21.51 -17.32 14.87
CA GLU A 41 20.77 -18.15 13.91
C GLU A 41 19.43 -17.53 13.55
N TYR A 42 18.73 -16.98 14.54
CA TYR A 42 17.49 -16.26 14.34
C TYR A 42 17.71 -15.00 13.51
N ALA A 43 18.76 -14.22 13.80
CA ALA A 43 19.13 -13.04 13.03
C ALA A 43 19.44 -13.41 11.58
N ALA A 44 20.28 -14.43 11.34
CA ALA A 44 20.60 -14.92 10.01
C ALA A 44 19.37 -15.42 9.24
N LYS A 45 18.50 -16.23 9.89
CA LYS A 45 17.24 -16.70 9.28
C LYS A 45 16.28 -15.56 8.99
N ALA A 46 16.16 -14.59 9.90
CA ALA A 46 15.34 -13.41 9.71
C ALA A 46 15.88 -12.54 8.56
N ASP A 47 17.19 -12.35 8.47
CA ASP A 47 17.84 -11.59 7.40
C ASP A 47 17.71 -12.27 6.04
N LEU A 48 17.78 -13.60 5.98
CA LEU A 48 17.48 -14.39 4.79
C LEU A 48 15.99 -14.32 4.40
N ALA A 49 15.09 -14.20 5.39
CA ALA A 49 13.66 -14.04 5.16
C ALA A 49 13.27 -12.61 4.78
N ILE A 50 14.13 -11.60 5.04
CA ILE A 50 13.89 -10.24 4.54
C ILE A 50 13.97 -10.28 3.02
N ILE A 51 12.81 -10.07 2.43
CA ILE A 51 12.70 -9.90 1.00
C ILE A 51 13.28 -8.52 0.66
N ARG A 52 14.57 -8.49 0.30
CA ARG A 52 15.20 -7.27 -0.22
C ARG A 52 14.80 -7.09 -1.69
N ASN A 53 14.00 -6.07 -1.96
CA ASN A 53 13.70 -5.56 -3.30
C ASN A 53 12.95 -6.51 -4.26
N LYS A 54 12.17 -7.49 -3.78
CA LYS A 54 11.32 -8.24 -4.72
C LYS A 54 10.26 -7.34 -5.32
N ASN A 55 9.93 -7.64 -6.56
CA ASN A 55 8.76 -7.08 -7.19
C ASN A 55 7.53 -7.63 -6.45
N ALA A 56 6.63 -6.75 -6.02
CA ALA A 56 5.36 -7.15 -5.45
C ALA A 56 4.62 -8.15 -6.37
N ALA A 57 4.80 -8.01 -7.68
CA ALA A 57 4.29 -8.94 -8.69
C ALA A 57 4.66 -10.41 -8.41
N GLU A 58 5.87 -10.70 -7.95
CA GLU A 58 6.32 -12.06 -7.63
C GLU A 58 5.65 -12.59 -6.37
N VAL A 59 5.57 -11.74 -5.33
CA VAL A 59 4.95 -12.07 -4.04
C VAL A 59 3.44 -12.33 -4.21
N PHE A 60 2.80 -11.58 -5.11
CA PHE A 60 1.37 -11.65 -5.38
C PHE A 60 1.01 -12.41 -6.65
N SER A 61 1.93 -13.21 -7.20
CA SER A 61 1.72 -14.01 -8.41
C SER A 61 0.52 -14.96 -8.34
N HIS A 62 0.14 -15.39 -7.14
CA HIS A 62 -1.04 -16.22 -6.88
C HIS A 62 -2.37 -15.45 -6.92
N LEU A 63 -2.34 -14.11 -6.92
CA LEU A 63 -3.55 -13.30 -6.94
C LEU A 63 -4.06 -13.15 -8.39
N LYS A 64 -5.33 -13.50 -8.61
CA LYS A 64 -6.01 -13.32 -9.89
C LYS A 64 -6.16 -11.84 -10.26
N GLY A 65 -5.93 -11.50 -11.52
CA GLY A 65 -6.13 -10.18 -12.11
C GLY A 65 -5.07 -9.87 -13.17
N THR A 66 -5.45 -9.08 -14.18
CA THR A 66 -4.54 -8.53 -15.18
C THR A 66 -4.74 -7.03 -15.25
N PHE A 67 -3.72 -6.29 -14.86
CA PHE A 67 -3.68 -4.85 -14.90
C PHE A 67 -2.29 -4.43 -15.36
N THR A 68 -2.29 -3.79 -16.51
CA THR A 68 -1.11 -3.15 -17.07
C THR A 68 -1.29 -1.65 -16.86
N PRO A 69 -0.44 -1.01 -16.06
CA PRO A 69 -0.55 0.43 -15.80
C PRO A 69 -0.26 1.20 -17.09
N GLY A 70 -0.95 2.32 -17.29
CA GLY A 70 -0.87 3.10 -18.52
C GLY A 70 0.39 3.99 -18.62
N VAL A 71 0.40 4.85 -19.64
CA VAL A 71 1.38 5.92 -19.81
C VAL A 71 1.25 6.88 -18.62
N GLY A 72 2.21 6.83 -17.69
CA GLY A 72 2.15 7.48 -16.38
C GLY A 72 2.27 6.52 -15.18
N SER A 73 2.74 5.29 -15.39
CA SER A 73 3.01 4.36 -14.29
C SER A 73 4.10 4.89 -13.35
N ILE A 74 3.88 4.78 -12.04
CA ILE A 74 4.82 5.15 -10.99
C ILE A 74 5.33 3.89 -10.30
N ARG A 75 6.64 3.83 -10.05
CA ARG A 75 7.24 2.79 -9.22
C ARG A 75 7.19 3.23 -7.76
N ILE A 76 6.68 2.38 -6.88
CA ILE A 76 6.60 2.65 -5.44
C ILE A 76 7.56 1.71 -4.72
N ARG A 77 8.49 2.28 -3.96
CA ARG A 77 9.35 1.53 -3.05
C ARG A 77 8.73 1.59 -1.66
N TYR A 78 8.13 0.48 -1.22
CA TYR A 78 7.36 0.41 0.01
C TYR A 78 8.02 -0.50 1.04
N GLU A 79 8.15 -0.01 2.27
CA GLU A 79 8.57 -0.82 3.42
C GLU A 79 7.33 -1.26 4.21
N ASN A 80 7.06 -2.56 4.26
CA ASN A 80 5.90 -3.07 4.99
C ASN A 80 6.15 -3.08 6.52
N PHE A 81 5.14 -3.46 7.32
CA PHE A 81 5.31 -3.57 8.79
C PHE A 81 6.30 -4.67 9.20
N ARG A 82 6.48 -5.66 8.32
CA ARG A 82 7.53 -6.68 8.39
C ARG A 82 8.82 -6.17 7.76
N GLY A 83 9.02 -4.85 7.62
CA GLY A 83 10.09 -4.15 6.88
C GLY A 83 10.80 -4.98 5.81
N ASP A 84 10.00 -5.61 4.97
CA ASP A 84 10.38 -6.08 3.66
C ASP A 84 10.25 -4.88 2.73
N HIS A 85 11.18 -4.79 1.78
CA HIS A 85 11.18 -3.75 0.77
C HIS A 85 10.54 -4.31 -0.49
N LEU A 86 9.33 -3.84 -0.78
CA LEU A 86 8.53 -4.28 -1.91
C LEU A 86 8.46 -3.19 -2.96
N ASN A 87 8.69 -3.58 -4.21
CA ASN A 87 8.55 -2.69 -5.37
C ASN A 87 7.20 -2.92 -6.02
N TYR A 88 6.34 -1.90 -6.00
CA TYR A 88 5.07 -1.89 -6.72
C TYR A 88 5.19 -1.04 -7.98
N ILE A 89 4.40 -1.38 -9.00
CA ILE A 89 4.15 -0.52 -10.16
C ILE A 89 2.67 -0.17 -10.11
N ALA A 90 2.34 1.11 -10.10
CA ALA A 90 0.98 1.60 -10.01
C ALA A 90 0.70 2.59 -11.13
N ASP A 91 -0.57 2.78 -11.47
CA ASP A 91 -0.97 3.86 -12.35
C ASP A 91 -1.24 5.11 -11.51
N ALA A 92 -0.58 6.22 -11.83
CA ALA A 92 -0.81 7.49 -11.18
C ALA A 92 -2.30 7.89 -11.28
N LYS A 93 -2.96 7.64 -12.42
CA LYS A 93 -4.30 8.16 -12.73
C LYS A 93 -5.39 7.67 -11.77
N ASP A 94 -5.19 6.49 -11.21
CA ASP A 94 -6.09 5.88 -10.24
C ASP A 94 -5.73 6.22 -8.78
N ALA A 95 -4.70 7.04 -8.56
CA ALA A 95 -4.19 7.36 -7.24
C ALA A 95 -4.96 8.52 -6.60
N TYR A 96 -5.29 8.37 -5.33
CA TYR A 96 -5.87 9.46 -4.53
C TYR A 96 -5.38 9.43 -3.09
N ARG A 97 -5.35 10.60 -2.45
CA ARG A 97 -5.01 10.71 -1.02
C ARG A 97 -6.22 10.42 -0.15
N ALA A 98 -5.96 9.67 0.93
CA ALA A 98 -6.92 9.38 1.99
C ALA A 98 -6.21 9.59 3.35
N GLY A 99 -6.08 10.84 3.78
CA GLY A 99 -5.35 11.20 5.00
C GLY A 99 -3.85 10.90 4.90
N GLU A 100 -3.32 10.06 5.80
CA GLU A 100 -1.91 9.62 5.79
C GLU A 100 -1.61 8.53 4.76
N PHE A 101 -2.63 8.10 4.02
CA PHE A 101 -2.54 7.05 3.01
C PHE A 101 -2.67 7.61 1.59
N VAL A 102 -2.05 6.90 0.67
CA VAL A 102 -2.30 7.05 -0.77
C VAL A 102 -2.83 5.72 -1.30
N VAL A 103 -3.99 5.75 -1.93
CA VAL A 103 -4.66 4.57 -2.47
C VAL A 103 -4.52 4.57 -3.96
N MET A 104 -4.04 3.47 -4.55
CA MET A 104 -3.87 3.35 -5.99
C MET A 104 -3.96 1.90 -6.47
N ARG A 105 -4.25 1.69 -7.76
CA ARG A 105 -4.24 0.36 -8.38
C ARG A 105 -2.83 -0.06 -8.74
N VAL A 106 -2.47 -1.30 -8.41
CA VAL A 106 -1.12 -1.84 -8.64
C VAL A 106 -1.12 -3.00 -9.63
N ALA A 107 -0.08 -3.07 -10.44
CA ALA A 107 0.23 -4.21 -11.28
C ALA A 107 0.77 -5.40 -10.46
N PRO A 108 0.58 -6.65 -10.92
CA PRO A 108 -0.21 -7.05 -12.09
C PRO A 108 -1.71 -7.23 -11.79
N THR A 109 -2.10 -7.19 -10.52
CA THR A 109 -3.43 -7.64 -10.09
C THR A 109 -4.56 -6.65 -10.37
N GLY A 110 -4.24 -5.36 -10.48
CA GLY A 110 -5.23 -4.27 -10.58
C GLY A 110 -5.93 -3.95 -9.25
N ARG A 111 -5.51 -4.60 -8.17
CA ARG A 111 -6.07 -4.35 -6.84
C ARG A 111 -5.69 -2.95 -6.36
N ARG A 112 -6.62 -2.30 -5.67
CA ARG A 112 -6.33 -1.06 -4.95
C ARG A 112 -5.64 -1.38 -3.64
N ILE A 113 -4.49 -0.76 -3.42
CA ILE A 113 -3.72 -0.87 -2.18
C ILE A 113 -3.59 0.52 -1.57
N ALA A 114 -3.81 0.60 -0.26
CA ALA A 114 -3.53 1.80 0.52
C ALA A 114 -2.09 1.72 1.04
N PHE A 115 -1.25 2.68 0.64
CA PHE A 115 0.12 2.82 1.09
C PHE A 115 0.21 3.92 2.13
N ARG A 116 0.83 3.64 3.27
CA ARG A 116 1.11 4.68 4.27
C ARG A 116 2.25 5.58 3.78
N LEU A 117 2.05 6.89 3.74
CA LEU A 117 3.04 7.83 3.19
C LEU A 117 4.40 7.78 3.88
N SER A 118 4.43 7.52 5.19
CA SER A 118 5.68 7.41 5.97
C SER A 118 6.48 6.14 5.67
N SER A 119 5.87 5.15 5.02
CA SER A 119 6.49 3.87 4.65
C SER A 119 6.96 3.82 3.19
N ILE A 120 6.73 4.90 2.43
CA ILE A 120 7.14 5.01 1.02
C ILE A 120 8.52 5.67 0.98
N GLN A 121 9.51 4.96 0.43
CA GLN A 121 10.89 5.44 0.41
C GLN A 121 11.10 6.53 -0.65
N ASN A 122 10.43 6.43 -1.81
CA ASN A 122 10.49 7.42 -2.87
C ASN A 122 9.28 8.38 -2.82
N ARG A 123 8.94 8.88 -1.63
CA ARG A 123 7.77 9.73 -1.40
C ARG A 123 7.76 10.98 -2.27
N GLY A 124 8.89 11.66 -2.43
CA GLY A 124 8.97 12.91 -3.20
C GLY A 124 8.59 12.73 -4.67
N GLU A 125 9.05 11.65 -5.32
CA GLU A 125 8.69 11.32 -6.71
C GLU A 125 7.19 11.04 -6.86
N LEU A 126 6.63 10.30 -5.89
CA LEU A 126 5.21 9.99 -5.87
C LEU A 126 4.38 11.27 -5.69
N GLU A 127 4.74 12.13 -4.75
CA GLU A 127 4.04 13.38 -4.50
C GLU A 127 4.13 14.34 -5.69
N ALA A 128 5.29 14.45 -6.34
CA ALA A 128 5.45 15.25 -7.55
C ALA A 128 4.53 14.74 -8.68
N SER A 129 4.44 13.43 -8.85
CA SER A 129 3.56 12.81 -9.84
C SER A 129 2.08 13.05 -9.52
N LEU A 130 1.69 12.95 -8.24
CA LEU A 130 0.32 13.25 -7.80
C LEU A 130 -0.02 14.74 -7.88
N ALA A 131 0.95 15.63 -7.67
CA ALA A 131 0.76 17.07 -7.79
C ALA A 131 0.57 17.50 -9.25
N SER A 132 1.23 16.80 -10.18
CA SER A 132 1.03 17.01 -11.62
C SER A 132 -0.34 16.53 -12.11
N GLN A 133 -1.02 15.71 -11.32
CA GLN A 133 -2.41 15.35 -11.61
C GLN A 133 -3.31 16.44 -11.06
N ASP A 134 -4.13 17.00 -11.95
CA ASP A 134 -5.25 17.86 -11.62
C ASP A 134 -6.31 17.07 -10.82
N THR A 135 -5.98 16.73 -9.58
CA THR A 135 -6.87 16.13 -8.58
C THR A 135 -8.08 17.03 -8.29
N LYS A 136 -8.03 18.30 -8.71
CA LYS A 136 -9.19 19.21 -8.73
C LYS A 136 -10.37 18.71 -9.55
N ASN A 137 -10.15 17.83 -10.54
CA ASN A 137 -11.21 17.40 -11.46
C ASN A 137 -11.88 16.06 -11.09
N ILE A 138 -11.55 15.45 -9.94
CA ILE A 138 -12.17 14.19 -9.52
C ILE A 138 -13.18 14.44 -8.39
N PRO A 139 -14.48 14.15 -8.61
CA PRO A 139 -15.50 14.36 -7.58
C PRO A 139 -15.28 13.47 -6.35
N ASN A 140 -15.55 14.04 -5.16
CA ASN A 140 -15.54 13.28 -3.90
C ASN A 140 -16.62 12.17 -3.93
N VAL A 141 -16.51 11.14 -3.09
CA VAL A 141 -17.45 10.01 -2.96
C VAL A 141 -18.91 10.47 -2.89
N ARG A 142 -19.21 11.53 -2.12
CA ARG A 142 -20.57 12.08 -2.03
C ARG A 142 -21.03 12.71 -3.34
N GLU A 143 -20.19 13.56 -3.94
CA GLU A 143 -20.44 14.22 -5.22
C GLU A 143 -20.61 13.20 -6.35
N ARG A 144 -19.77 12.16 -6.36
CA ARG A 144 -19.84 11.03 -7.28
C ARG A 144 -21.16 10.29 -7.18
N ARG A 145 -21.62 9.98 -5.96
CA ARG A 145 -22.93 9.32 -5.76
C ARG A 145 -24.08 10.18 -6.31
N ILE A 146 -24.02 11.49 -6.13
CA ILE A 146 -25.02 12.43 -6.67
C ILE A 146 -24.99 12.38 -8.20
N LEU A 147 -23.80 12.52 -8.80
CA LEU A 147 -23.60 12.46 -10.25
C LEU A 147 -24.11 11.12 -10.82
N ASP A 148 -23.66 10.00 -10.28
CA ASP A 148 -24.01 8.67 -10.78
C ASP A 148 -25.50 8.37 -10.66
N PHE A 149 -26.16 8.84 -9.59
CA PHE A 149 -27.59 8.64 -9.39
C PHE A 149 -28.40 9.38 -10.45
N HIS A 150 -28.11 10.68 -10.63
CA HIS A 150 -28.84 11.55 -11.53
C HIS A 150 -28.56 11.25 -13.01
N LEU A 151 -27.32 10.96 -13.37
CA LEU A 151 -26.95 10.54 -14.73
C LEU A 151 -27.61 9.22 -15.13
N ARG A 152 -27.72 8.25 -14.22
CA ARG A 152 -28.38 6.96 -14.50
C ARG A 152 -29.91 7.09 -14.59
N ARG A 153 -30.52 7.96 -13.80
CA ARG A 153 -31.99 8.12 -13.75
C ARG A 153 -32.54 9.20 -14.68
N GLY A 154 -31.69 10.02 -15.28
CA GLY A 154 -32.11 11.17 -16.09
C GLY A 154 -32.82 12.27 -15.29
N THR A 155 -32.60 12.33 -13.97
CA THR A 155 -33.21 13.35 -13.09
C THR A 155 -32.22 14.45 -12.77
N SER A 156 -32.69 15.62 -12.34
CA SER A 156 -31.83 16.70 -11.86
C SER A 156 -32.29 17.22 -10.51
N SER A 157 -31.35 17.49 -9.61
CA SER A 157 -31.56 18.24 -8.37
C SER A 157 -30.68 19.49 -8.36
N GLN A 158 -30.93 20.44 -7.47
CA GLN A 158 -30.08 21.63 -7.33
C GLN A 158 -28.63 21.24 -7.00
N LEU A 159 -28.44 20.33 -6.03
CA LEU A 159 -27.13 19.78 -5.68
C LEU A 159 -26.43 19.12 -6.88
N PHE A 160 -27.18 18.40 -7.72
CA PHE A 160 -26.61 17.83 -8.94
C PHE A 160 -26.10 18.89 -9.90
N ARG A 161 -26.84 19.99 -10.12
CA ARG A 161 -26.42 21.07 -11.01
C ARG A 161 -25.13 21.72 -10.52
N GLU A 162 -25.05 22.04 -9.24
CA GLU A 162 -23.84 22.61 -8.62
C GLU A 162 -22.64 21.68 -8.74
N VAL A 163 -22.83 20.38 -8.53
CA VAL A 163 -21.75 19.38 -8.69
C VAL A 163 -21.41 19.17 -10.18
N ARG A 164 -22.40 19.23 -11.07
CA ARG A 164 -22.20 19.05 -12.52
C ARG A 164 -21.45 20.22 -13.14
N GLU A 165 -21.68 21.43 -12.65
CA GLU A 165 -20.94 22.64 -13.04
C GLU A 165 -19.46 22.54 -12.63
N LYS A 166 -19.18 21.98 -11.45
CA LYS A 166 -17.80 21.69 -11.00
C LYS A 166 -17.12 20.61 -11.84
N TYR A 167 -17.86 19.61 -12.31
CA TYR A 167 -17.32 18.46 -13.04
C TYR A 167 -18.10 18.18 -14.35
N PRO A 168 -17.98 19.07 -15.36
CA PRO A 168 -18.77 18.98 -16.58
C PRO A 168 -18.42 17.75 -17.42
N GLU A 169 -17.16 17.33 -17.39
CA GLU A 169 -16.64 16.19 -18.16
C GLU A 169 -16.87 14.84 -17.49
N TYR A 170 -17.41 14.81 -16.27
CA TYR A 170 -17.60 13.55 -15.54
C TYR A 170 -18.53 12.59 -16.30
N ARG A 171 -18.07 11.36 -16.51
CA ARG A 171 -18.86 10.25 -17.05
C ARG A 171 -18.77 9.05 -16.10
N PRO A 172 -19.89 8.40 -15.77
CA PRO A 172 -19.93 7.24 -14.88
C PRO A 172 -19.26 6.01 -15.48
#